data_AF-A0A6J7ZLW0-F1
#
_entry.id   AF-A0A6J7ZLW0-F1
#
_cell.length_a   1.000
_cell.length_b   1.000
_cell.length_c   1.000
_cell.angle_alpha   90.00
_cell.angle_beta   90.00
_cell.angle_gamma   90.00
#
_symmetry.space_group_name_H-M   'P 1'
#
loop_
_entity.id
_entity.type
_entity.pdbx_description
1 polymer ?
#
loop_
_entity_poly.entity_id
_entity_poly.type
_entity_poly.pdbx_seq_one_letter_code
_entity_poly.pdbx_strand_id
1 'polypeptide(L)'
;MILPECIILQQEATNPNTPKETLIELLNEFPKPVLSNPQFRVLCLNYPQLLHKISVATLRLLVQFNTAPESFLHWVENNSEPDVLAGFNYSTNPELSSYK
;
A
#
# COMPACT_ATOMS: atom_id res chain seq x y z
N MET A 1 23.61 -2.42 -10.69
CA MET A 1 24.14 -1.12 -10.25
C MET A 1 22.92 -0.29 -9.90
N ILE A 2 22.66 -0.03 -8.61
CA ILE A 2 21.52 0.82 -8.21
C ILE A 2 21.96 2.26 -8.50
N LEU A 3 21.21 2.97 -9.35
CA LEU A 3 21.50 4.37 -9.66
C LEU A 3 21.37 5.20 -8.38
N PRO A 4 22.22 6.22 -8.14
CA PRO A 4 22.17 7.03 -6.94
C PRO A 4 20.80 7.69 -6.71
N GLU A 5 20.06 7.97 -7.78
CA GLU A 5 18.68 8.48 -7.73
C GLU A 5 17.71 7.50 -7.05
N CYS A 6 17.88 6.19 -7.25
CA CYS A 6 17.06 5.16 -6.59
C CYS A 6 17.21 5.18 -5.05
N ILE A 7 18.39 5.56 -4.55
CA ILE A 7 18.63 5.66 -3.09
C ILE A 7 17.88 6.86 -2.50
N ILE A 8 17.88 7.99 -3.22
CA ILE A 8 17.18 9.21 -2.79
C ILE A 8 15.67 8.97 -2.76
N LEU A 9 15.11 8.39 -3.82
CA LEU A 9 13.67 8.09 -3.88
C LEU A 9 13.23 7.06 -2.84
N GLN A 10 14.08 6.09 -2.50
CA GLN A 10 13.82 5.16 -1.42
C GLN A 10 13.83 5.84 -0.03
N GLN A 11 14.74 6.79 0.20
CA GLN A 11 14.72 7.59 1.43
C GLN A 11 13.45 8.43 1.52
N GLU A 12 13.07 9.10 0.44
CA GLU A 12 11.82 9.87 0.38
C GLU A 12 10.59 8.97 0.61
N ALA A 13 10.58 7.76 0.08
CA ALA A 13 9.50 6.82 0.32
C ALA A 13 9.32 6.45 1.80
N THR A 14 10.37 6.52 2.62
CA THR A 14 10.31 6.24 4.08
C THR A 14 10.25 7.50 4.95
N ASN A 15 10.42 8.68 4.35
CA ASN A 15 10.45 9.95 5.07
C ASN A 15 9.02 10.32 5.55
N PRO A 16 8.80 10.55 6.86
CA PRO A 16 7.48 10.83 7.42
C PRO A 16 6.92 12.20 7.02
N ASN A 17 7.72 13.06 6.37
CA ASN A 17 7.28 14.35 5.84
C ASN A 17 6.89 14.27 4.35
N THR A 18 7.05 13.11 3.71
CA THR A 18 6.75 12.96 2.29
C THR A 18 5.27 13.17 2.03
N PRO A 19 4.91 14.04 1.06
CA PRO A 19 3.52 14.29 0.72
C PRO A 19 2.79 13.02 0.29
N LYS A 20 1.51 12.95 0.64
CA LYS A 20 0.65 11.78 0.37
C LYS A 20 0.56 11.44 -1.11
N GLU A 21 0.50 12.46 -1.97
CA GLU A 21 0.45 12.27 -3.42
C GLU A 21 1.76 11.70 -3.95
N THR A 22 2.90 12.20 -3.46
CA THR A 22 4.22 11.66 -3.79
C THR A 22 4.37 10.20 -3.33
N LEU A 23 3.82 9.84 -2.17
CA LEU A 23 3.82 8.43 -1.74
C LEU A 23 3.06 7.52 -2.70
N ILE A 24 1.95 7.98 -3.30
CA ILE A 24 1.21 7.22 -4.32
C ILE A 24 2.05 7.02 -5.58
N GLU A 25 2.78 8.05 -6.01
CA GLU A 25 3.68 7.96 -7.17
C GLU A 25 4.83 6.97 -6.92
N LEU A 26 5.46 7.06 -5.74
CA LEU A 26 6.56 6.18 -5.33
C LEU A 26 6.12 4.74 -5.07
N LEU A 27 4.83 4.49 -4.84
CA LEU A 27 4.30 3.16 -4.52
C LEU A 27 4.56 2.14 -5.63
N ASN A 28 4.57 2.60 -6.89
CA ASN A 28 4.82 1.75 -8.06
C ASN A 28 6.29 1.30 -8.15
N GLU A 29 7.22 2.15 -7.73
CA GLU A 29 8.66 1.87 -7.80
C GLU A 29 9.20 1.24 -6.51
N PHE A 30 8.70 1.71 -5.35
CA PHE A 30 9.19 1.36 -4.03
C PHE A 30 8.05 0.96 -3.07
N PRO A 31 7.29 -0.12 -3.39
CA PRO A 31 6.11 -0.49 -2.60
C PRO A 31 6.46 -0.80 -1.14
N LYS A 32 7.52 -1.58 -0.87
CA LYS A 32 7.93 -1.92 0.50
C LYS A 32 8.35 -0.68 1.31
N PRO A 33 9.24 0.21 0.82
CA PRO A 33 9.56 1.47 1.50
C PRO A 33 8.33 2.33 1.81
N VAL A 34 7.41 2.49 0.86
CA VAL A 34 6.20 3.29 1.06
C VAL A 34 5.25 2.65 2.08
N LEU A 35 5.07 1.32 2.04
CA LEU A 35 4.24 0.61 3.03
C LEU A 35 4.77 0.77 4.47
N SER A 36 6.09 0.88 4.63
CA SER A 36 6.72 1.15 5.92
C SER A 36 6.63 2.62 6.37
N ASN A 37 6.12 3.52 5.51
CA ASN A 37 5.98 4.94 5.85
C ASN A 37 4.79 5.19 6.77
N PRO A 38 4.95 5.86 7.93
CA PRO A 38 3.84 6.16 8.84
C PRO A 38 2.75 7.03 8.18
N GLN A 39 3.10 7.90 7.24
CA GLN A 39 2.12 8.70 6.50
C GLN A 39 1.25 7.85 5.57
N PHE A 40 1.75 6.70 5.11
CA PHE A 40 0.94 5.80 4.29
C PHE A 40 -0.24 5.23 5.09
N ARG A 41 -0.02 4.88 6.36
CA ARG A 41 -1.11 4.48 7.27
C ARG A 41 -2.14 5.59 7.46
N VAL A 42 -1.66 6.83 7.65
CA VAL A 42 -2.54 8.02 7.79
C VAL A 42 -3.32 8.29 6.50
N LEU A 43 -2.68 8.14 5.35
CA LEU A 43 -3.28 8.26 4.02
C LEU A 43 -4.43 7.26 3.86
N CYS A 44 -4.21 5.99 4.18
CA CYS A 44 -5.24 4.96 4.04
C CYS A 44 -6.49 5.24 4.88
N LEU A 45 -6.30 5.81 6.08
CA LEU A 45 -7.40 6.12 7.00
C LEU A 45 -8.14 7.43 6.65
N ASN A 46 -7.40 8.48 6.29
CA ASN A 46 -7.96 9.84 6.19
C ASN A 46 -8.16 10.31 4.74
N TYR A 47 -7.46 9.67 3.80
CA TYR A 47 -7.47 10.05 2.38
C TYR A 47 -7.63 8.82 1.46
N PRO A 48 -8.63 7.94 1.70
CA PRO A 48 -8.85 6.73 0.89
C PRO A 48 -9.10 7.04 -0.59
N GLN A 49 -9.57 8.25 -0.91
CA GLN A 49 -9.76 8.70 -2.29
C GLN A 49 -8.47 8.67 -3.12
N LEU A 50 -7.30 8.82 -2.48
CA LEU A 50 -6.00 8.75 -3.15
C LEU A 50 -5.63 7.32 -3.51
N LEU A 51 -6.16 6.31 -2.81
CA LEU A 51 -5.90 4.91 -3.11
C LEU A 51 -6.52 4.48 -4.45
N HIS A 52 -7.59 5.12 -4.90
CA HIS A 52 -8.16 4.88 -6.23
C HIS A 52 -7.23 5.31 -7.38
N LYS A 53 -6.20 6.13 -7.11
CA LYS A 53 -5.18 6.48 -8.12
C LYS A 53 -4.17 5.34 -8.35
N ILE A 54 -4.14 4.35 -7.46
CA ILE A 54 -3.20 3.22 -7.54
C ILE A 54 -3.69 2.24 -8.62
N SER A 55 -2.76 1.76 -9.45
CA SER A 55 -3.09 0.78 -10.48
C SER A 55 -3.52 -0.56 -9.86
N VAL A 56 -4.43 -1.27 -10.53
CA VAL A 56 -4.88 -2.62 -10.12
C VAL A 56 -3.71 -3.60 -9.96
N ALA A 57 -2.71 -3.51 -10.84
CA ALA A 57 -1.50 -4.34 -10.76
C ALA A 57 -0.69 -4.07 -9.48
N THR A 58 -0.55 -2.80 -9.11
CA THR A 58 0.13 -2.40 -7.88
C THR A 58 -0.68 -2.83 -6.66
N LEU A 59 -2.01 -2.65 -6.66
CA LEU A 59 -2.88 -3.13 -5.58
C LEU A 59 -2.72 -4.63 -5.34
N ARG A 60 -2.73 -5.46 -6.40
CA ARG A 60 -2.48 -6.90 -6.33
C ARG A 60 -1.14 -7.24 -5.69
N LEU A 61 -0.10 -6.48 -6.00
CA LEU A 61 1.22 -6.68 -5.40
C LEU A 61 1.21 -6.29 -3.91
N LEU A 62 0.55 -5.18 -3.57
CA LEU A 62 0.53 -4.64 -2.21
C LEU A 62 -0.18 -5.54 -1.21
N VAL A 63 -1.32 -6.12 -1.61
CA VAL A 63 -2.08 -7.04 -0.73
C VAL A 63 -1.33 -8.32 -0.39
N GLN A 64 -0.28 -8.67 -1.16
CA GLN A 64 0.57 -9.82 -0.89
C GLN A 64 1.66 -9.51 0.15
N PHE A 65 1.93 -8.23 0.46
CA PHE A 65 2.92 -7.86 1.46
C PHE A 65 2.35 -7.89 2.88
N ASN A 66 3.03 -8.60 3.77
CA ASN A 66 2.70 -8.61 5.20
C ASN A 66 2.92 -7.26 5.91
N THR A 67 3.65 -6.34 5.27
CA THR A 67 3.86 -4.96 5.75
C THR A 67 2.70 -4.03 5.38
N ALA A 68 1.72 -4.50 4.60
CA ALA A 68 0.57 -3.67 4.25
C ALA A 68 -0.27 -3.38 5.50
N PRO A 69 -0.63 -2.12 5.77
CA PRO A 69 -1.40 -1.79 6.96
C PRO A 69 -2.82 -2.34 6.86
N GLU A 70 -3.39 -2.79 7.96
CA GLU A 70 -4.74 -3.35 8.01
C GLU A 70 -5.81 -2.41 7.43
N SER A 71 -5.69 -1.10 7.68
CA SER A 71 -6.57 -0.08 7.09
C SER A 71 -6.54 -0.07 5.56
N PHE A 72 -5.39 -0.36 4.95
CA PHE A 72 -5.28 -0.49 3.50
C PHE A 72 -5.96 -1.77 3.03
N LEU A 73 -5.70 -2.90 3.69
CA LEU A 73 -6.32 -4.18 3.36
C LEU A 73 -7.85 -4.12 3.45
N HIS A 74 -8.38 -3.52 4.52
CA HIS A 74 -9.82 -3.33 4.68
C HIS A 74 -10.40 -2.41 3.59
N TRP A 75 -9.68 -1.34 3.22
CA TRP A 75 -10.12 -0.51 2.11
C TRP A 75 -10.16 -1.29 0.78
N VAL A 76 -9.12 -2.09 0.48
CA VAL A 76 -9.07 -2.90 -0.72
C VAL A 76 -10.22 -3.92 -0.75
N GLU A 77 -10.50 -4.58 0.36
CA GLU A 77 -11.60 -5.54 0.50
C GLU A 77 -12.96 -4.94 0.10
N ASN A 78 -13.21 -3.69 0.49
CA ASN A 78 -14.49 -3.01 0.24
C ASN A 78 -14.56 -2.28 -1.11
N ASN A 79 -13.42 -1.95 -1.73
CA ASN A 79 -13.36 -1.03 -2.87
C ASN A 79 -12.67 -1.60 -4.12
N SER A 80 -12.16 -2.84 -4.09
CA SER A 80 -11.41 -3.43 -5.20
C SER A 80 -12.10 -4.62 -5.84
N GLU A 81 -11.71 -4.89 -7.10
CA GLU A 81 -12.23 -5.99 -7.89
C GLU A 81 -11.82 -7.36 -7.33
N PRO A 82 -12.62 -8.42 -7.57
CA PRO A 82 -12.38 -9.77 -7.04
C PRO A 82 -11.01 -10.34 -7.41
N ASP A 83 -10.41 -9.90 -8.52
CA ASP A 83 -9.06 -10.32 -8.90
C ASP A 83 -7.98 -9.73 -7.97
N VAL A 84 -8.13 -8.47 -7.52
CA VAL A 84 -7.26 -7.91 -6.47
C VAL A 84 -7.45 -8.70 -5.16
N LEU A 85 -8.70 -9.06 -4.85
CA LEU A 85 -9.04 -9.84 -3.66
C LEU A 85 -8.46 -11.26 -3.69
N ALA A 86 -8.26 -11.85 -4.88
CA ALA A 86 -7.60 -13.15 -5.03
C ALA A 86 -6.12 -13.11 -4.63
N GLY A 87 -5.50 -11.93 -4.60
CA GLY A 87 -4.14 -11.72 -4.12
C GLY A 87 -4.01 -11.68 -2.60
N PHE A 88 -5.11 -11.64 -1.85
CA PHE A 88 -5.06 -11.76 -0.40
C PHE A 88 -4.60 -13.16 -0.01
N ASN A 89 -3.48 -13.23 0.71
CA ASN A 89 -3.14 -14.42 1.46
C ASN A 89 -3.99 -14.47 2.74
N TYR A 90 -5.28 -14.81 2.61
CA TYR A 90 -6.21 -14.99 3.76
C TYR A 90 -5.69 -15.99 4.81
N SER A 91 -4.66 -16.78 4.48
CA SER A 91 -4.04 -17.78 5.35
C SER A 91 -3.29 -17.22 6.57
N THR A 92 -3.04 -15.90 6.66
CA THR A 92 -2.22 -15.33 7.76
C THR A 92 -2.96 -14.39 8.72
N ASN A 93 -4.25 -14.10 8.54
CA ASN A 93 -5.00 -13.23 9.46
C ASN A 93 -6.40 -13.83 9.80
N PRO A 94 -6.54 -14.53 10.94
CA PRO A 94 -7.82 -15.11 11.36
C PRO A 94 -8.90 -14.08 11.67
N GLU A 95 -8.56 -12.79 11.86
CA GLU A 95 -9.51 -11.74 12.24
C GLU A 95 -10.32 -11.15 11.07
N LEU A 96 -9.91 -11.40 9.82
CA LEU A 96 -10.69 -10.98 8.64
C LEU A 96 -11.88 -11.92 8.35
N SER A 97 -11.94 -13.10 8.99
CA SER A 97 -13.06 -14.05 8.85
C SER A 97 -14.26 -13.75 9.75
N SER A 98 -14.17 -12.78 10.66
CA SER A 98 -15.17 -12.61 11.74
C SER A 98 -16.30 -11.61 11.45
N TYR A 99 -16.37 -11.03 10.25
CA TYR A 99 -17.40 -10.03 9.90
C TYR A 99 -18.29 -10.45 8.71
N LYS A 100 -18.62 -11.75 8.62
CA LYS A 100 -19.76 -12.22 7.82
C LYS A 100 -20.81 -12.88 8.69
#